data_AF-A0A928ECJ8-F1
#
_entry.id   AF-A0A928ECJ8-F1
#
_cell.length_a   1.000
_cell.length_b   1.000
_cell.length_c   1.000
_cell.angle_alpha   90.00
_cell.angle_beta   90.00
_cell.angle_gamma   90.00
#
_symmetry.space_group_name_H-M   'P 1'
#
loop_
_entity.id
_entity.type
_entity.pdbx_description
1 polymer ?
#
loop_
_entity_poly.entity_id
_entity_poly.type
_entity_poly.pdbx_seq_one_letter_code
_entity_poly.pdbx_strand_id
1 'polypeptide(L)'
;MMVCAVLLFCASTLHAYAAEAVEALEPGSYTIGVTMAGGTGKATVESPAKLEVADGKAYATLIWSSENYDYMKVNGEKIMPITQKPTSQFKVPVGAFDTPLVMIGDTTAMGNAHEIEYSFTFDSSTLKKTAGAESAQTQNPQTGQAASGTTDADTETILKWVTIGSLVVALIAIGITIGVLRSYRKRR
;
A
#
# COMPACT_ATOMS: atom_id res chain seq x y z
N MET A 1 -18.67 47.31 -4.84
CA MET A 1 -18.16 46.19 -5.67
C MET A 1 -16.90 45.55 -5.06
N MET A 2 -16.83 45.38 -3.73
CA MET A 2 -15.61 44.94 -3.03
C MET A 2 -15.93 43.96 -1.88
N VAL A 3 -16.99 43.16 -2.08
CA VAL A 3 -17.44 42.12 -1.12
C VAL A 3 -17.45 40.73 -1.79
N CYS A 4 -17.46 40.65 -3.13
CA CYS A 4 -17.36 39.38 -3.87
C CYS A 4 -15.93 38.82 -4.00
N ALA A 5 -14.89 39.65 -3.85
CA ALA A 5 -13.51 39.21 -4.11
C ALA A 5 -12.90 38.40 -2.95
N VAL A 6 -13.44 38.50 -1.73
CA VAL A 6 -12.93 37.76 -0.56
C VAL A 6 -13.55 36.35 -0.47
N LEU A 7 -14.76 36.16 -0.98
CA LEU A 7 -15.43 34.85 -0.99
C LEU A 7 -14.86 33.89 -2.05
N LEU A 8 -14.22 34.42 -3.09
CA LEU A 8 -13.58 33.63 -4.15
C LEU A 8 -12.18 33.12 -3.79
N PHE A 9 -11.56 33.63 -2.72
CA PHE A 9 -10.28 33.11 -2.21
C PHE A 9 -10.44 31.98 -1.18
N CYS A 10 -11.66 31.76 -0.66
CA CYS A 10 -11.95 30.73 0.35
C CYS A 10 -12.24 29.34 -0.25
N ALA A 11 -12.63 29.28 -1.53
CA ALA A 11 -12.94 28.02 -2.22
C ALA A 11 -11.71 27.33 -2.82
N SER A 12 -10.63 28.07 -3.09
CA SER A 12 -9.40 27.52 -3.69
C SER A 12 -8.51 26.78 -2.69
N THR A 13 -8.62 27.10 -1.41
CA THR A 13 -7.85 26.46 -0.32
C THR A 13 -8.48 25.17 0.18
N LEU A 14 -9.77 24.91 -0.12
CA LEU A 14 -10.44 23.68 0.32
C LEU A 14 -9.95 22.42 -0.41
N HIS A 15 -9.34 22.56 -1.60
CA HIS A 15 -8.75 21.45 -2.33
C HIS A 15 -7.36 21.03 -1.80
N ALA A 16 -6.75 21.81 -0.90
CA ALA A 16 -5.38 21.57 -0.42
C ALA A 16 -5.30 20.89 0.95
N TYR A 17 -6.29 21.09 1.84
CA TYR A 17 -6.26 20.51 3.19
C TYR A 17 -6.37 18.98 3.21
N ALA A 18 -7.03 18.41 2.19
CA ALA A 18 -7.25 16.98 2.08
C ALA A 18 -5.97 16.18 1.74
N ALA A 19 -5.19 16.68 0.77
CA ALA A 19 -4.01 15.99 0.26
C ALA A 19 -2.88 15.90 1.30
N GLU A 20 -2.71 16.92 2.15
CA GLU A 20 -1.66 16.96 3.18
C GLU A 20 -1.74 15.77 4.16
N ALA A 21 -2.97 15.33 4.52
CA ALA A 21 -3.15 14.24 5.47
C ALA A 21 -2.60 12.90 4.93
N VAL A 22 -2.62 12.72 3.61
CA VAL A 22 -2.11 11.52 2.94
C VAL A 22 -0.59 11.61 2.76
N GLU A 23 -0.06 12.79 2.44
CA GLU A 23 1.39 13.02 2.28
C GLU A 23 2.17 12.88 3.59
N ALA A 24 1.51 13.05 4.74
CA ALA A 24 2.11 12.86 6.07
C ALA A 24 2.36 11.39 6.43
N LEU A 25 1.79 10.43 5.70
CA LEU A 25 1.96 9.00 5.98
C LEU A 25 3.25 8.47 5.32
N GLU A 26 4.00 7.67 6.08
CA GLU A 26 5.12 6.92 5.52
C GLU A 26 4.64 5.93 4.43
N PRO A 27 5.46 5.67 3.40
CA PRO A 27 5.14 4.64 2.43
C PRO A 27 5.03 3.27 3.11
N GLY A 28 3.98 2.52 2.80
CA GLY A 28 3.70 1.22 3.41
C GLY A 28 2.28 0.73 3.24
N SER A 29 2.00 -0.45 3.82
CA SER A 29 0.65 -1.02 3.88
C SER A 29 -0.01 -0.70 5.20
N TYR A 30 -1.25 -0.25 5.13
CA TYR A 30 -2.09 0.13 6.25
C TYR A 30 -3.46 -0.56 6.13
N THR A 31 -4.20 -0.61 7.22
CA THR A 31 -5.63 -0.89 7.23
C THR A 31 -6.35 0.33 7.76
N ILE A 32 -7.50 0.65 7.16
CA ILE A 32 -8.32 1.80 7.53
C ILE A 32 -9.79 1.40 7.56
N GLY A 33 -10.51 1.89 8.56
CA GLY A 33 -11.95 1.77 8.64
C GLY A 33 -12.62 2.58 7.54
N VAL A 34 -13.52 1.94 6.82
CA VAL A 34 -14.32 2.57 5.76
C VAL A 34 -15.78 2.55 6.17
N THR A 35 -16.41 3.71 6.10
CA THR A 35 -17.86 3.85 6.24
C THR A 35 -18.45 4.23 4.89
N MET A 36 -19.46 3.49 4.44
CA MET A 36 -20.18 3.78 3.21
C MET A 36 -21.60 4.25 3.52
N ALA A 37 -22.00 5.38 2.94
CA ALA A 37 -23.33 5.94 3.01
C ALA A 37 -23.88 6.19 1.60
N GLY A 38 -25.20 6.31 1.48
CA GLY A 38 -25.88 6.56 0.21
C GLY A 38 -26.28 5.29 -0.55
N GLY A 39 -26.51 5.46 -1.86
CA GLY A 39 -27.10 4.45 -2.73
C GLY A 39 -28.45 3.90 -2.25
N THR A 40 -28.68 2.60 -2.46
CA THR A 40 -29.94 1.92 -2.10
C THR A 40 -29.92 1.27 -0.71
N GLY A 41 -28.80 1.38 0.02
CA GLY A 41 -28.59 0.71 1.31
C GLY A 41 -28.48 -0.83 1.26
N LYS A 42 -28.49 -1.43 0.06
CA LYS A 42 -28.39 -2.89 -0.11
C LYS A 42 -26.96 -3.40 -0.27
N ALA A 43 -26.07 -2.55 -0.76
CA ALA A 43 -24.67 -2.87 -0.94
C ALA A 43 -23.87 -2.43 0.27
N THR A 44 -22.75 -3.11 0.51
CA THR A 44 -21.79 -2.79 1.56
C THR A 44 -20.38 -3.03 1.03
N VAL A 45 -19.41 -2.39 1.65
CA VAL A 45 -17.99 -2.68 1.43
C VAL A 45 -17.39 -3.32 2.67
N GLU A 46 -16.38 -4.16 2.47
CA GLU A 46 -15.61 -4.74 3.56
C GLU A 46 -14.83 -3.66 4.30
N SER A 47 -14.91 -3.70 5.63
CA SER A 47 -14.23 -2.79 6.54
C SER A 47 -13.64 -3.61 7.69
N PRO A 48 -12.36 -3.43 8.06
CA PRO A 48 -11.42 -2.43 7.52
C PRO A 48 -10.87 -2.77 6.12
N ALA A 49 -10.62 -1.74 5.31
CA ALA A 49 -10.06 -1.87 3.97
C ALA A 49 -8.52 -1.80 3.99
N LYS A 50 -7.87 -2.46 3.02
CA LYS A 50 -6.42 -2.34 2.80
C LYS A 50 -6.11 -0.98 2.17
N LEU A 51 -5.13 -0.27 2.70
CA LEU A 51 -4.63 1.00 2.20
C LEU A 51 -3.14 0.87 1.87
N GLU A 52 -2.73 1.26 0.69
CA GLU A 52 -1.32 1.30 0.26
C GLU A 52 -0.91 2.75 0.04
N VAL A 53 0.11 3.19 0.76
CA VAL A 53 0.70 4.53 0.63
C VAL A 53 2.03 4.41 -0.10
N ALA A 54 2.19 5.11 -1.22
CA ALA A 54 3.43 5.19 -1.98
C ALA A 54 3.52 6.55 -2.68
N ASP A 55 4.71 7.16 -2.70
CA ASP A 55 4.98 8.43 -3.39
C ASP A 55 3.99 9.56 -3.03
N GLY A 56 3.61 9.66 -1.75
CA GLY A 56 2.63 10.65 -1.27
C GLY A 56 1.18 10.41 -1.72
N LYS A 57 0.89 9.27 -2.36
CA LYS A 57 -0.44 8.86 -2.80
C LYS A 57 -0.92 7.66 -2.01
N ALA A 58 -2.17 7.69 -1.59
CA ALA A 58 -2.82 6.55 -0.96
C ALA A 58 -3.84 5.90 -1.90
N TYR A 59 -3.85 4.57 -1.91
CA TYR A 59 -4.81 3.77 -2.65
C TYR A 59 -5.48 2.77 -1.72
N ALA A 60 -6.81 2.83 -1.63
CA ALA A 60 -7.58 1.86 -0.87
C ALA A 60 -8.13 0.76 -1.78
N THR A 61 -8.07 -0.48 -1.31
CA THR A 61 -8.75 -1.61 -1.94
C THR A 61 -10.13 -1.78 -1.31
N LEU A 62 -11.17 -1.48 -2.06
CA LEU A 62 -12.57 -1.67 -1.65
C LEU A 62 -13.08 -3.00 -2.18
N ILE A 63 -13.56 -3.86 -1.28
CA ILE A 63 -14.18 -5.14 -1.61
C ILE A 63 -15.69 -4.98 -1.41
N TRP A 64 -16.47 -5.10 -2.48
CA TRP A 64 -17.92 -5.00 -2.43
C TRP A 64 -18.58 -6.31 -2.03
N SER A 65 -19.74 -6.24 -1.39
CA SER A 65 -20.55 -7.43 -1.06
C SER A 65 -21.24 -8.08 -2.27
N SER A 66 -21.12 -7.51 -3.47
CA SER A 66 -21.64 -8.06 -4.73
C SER A 66 -20.56 -8.10 -5.81
N GLU A 67 -20.64 -9.08 -6.71
CA GLU A 67 -19.82 -9.21 -7.91
C GLU A 67 -20.34 -8.41 -9.12
N ASN A 68 -21.51 -7.78 -8.99
CA ASN A 68 -22.20 -7.15 -10.11
C ASN A 68 -21.89 -5.65 -10.23
N TYR A 69 -20.65 -5.25 -9.96
CA TYR A 69 -20.16 -3.89 -10.22
C TYR A 69 -19.15 -3.91 -11.37
N ASP A 70 -19.50 -3.19 -12.44
CA ASP A 70 -18.75 -3.18 -13.69
C ASP A 70 -17.59 -2.17 -13.67
N TYR A 71 -17.83 -0.98 -13.11
CA TYR A 71 -16.81 0.04 -12.91
C TYR A 71 -17.22 1.01 -11.79
N MET A 72 -16.23 1.72 -11.27
CA MET A 72 -16.42 2.84 -10.35
C MET A 72 -15.98 4.14 -11.05
N LYS A 73 -16.57 5.28 -10.69
CA LYS A 73 -16.06 6.61 -11.02
C LYS A 73 -15.65 7.32 -9.73
N VAL A 74 -14.41 7.78 -9.67
CA VAL A 74 -13.86 8.54 -8.54
C VAL A 74 -13.35 9.86 -9.08
N ASN A 75 -13.87 10.98 -8.57
CA ASN A 75 -13.57 12.32 -9.11
C ASN A 75 -13.79 12.45 -10.63
N GLY A 76 -14.75 11.70 -11.19
CA GLY A 76 -15.04 11.66 -12.62
C GLY A 76 -14.16 10.72 -13.45
N GLU A 77 -13.13 10.11 -12.86
CA GLU A 77 -12.28 9.12 -13.53
C GLU A 77 -12.83 7.71 -13.37
N LYS A 78 -12.90 6.96 -14.47
CA LYS A 78 -13.40 5.58 -14.49
C LYS A 78 -12.32 4.59 -14.07
N ILE A 79 -12.62 3.80 -13.05
CA ILE A 79 -11.78 2.76 -12.47
C ILE A 79 -12.41 1.39 -12.72
N MET A 80 -11.63 0.49 -13.31
CA MET A 80 -12.03 -0.91 -13.56
C MET A 80 -11.75 -1.78 -12.32
N PRO A 81 -12.54 -2.85 -12.09
CA PRO A 81 -12.30 -3.76 -10.99
C PRO A 81 -10.99 -4.55 -11.19
N ILE A 82 -10.23 -4.72 -10.11
CA ILE A 82 -9.01 -5.55 -10.10
C ILE A 82 -9.35 -7.05 -10.07
N THR A 83 -10.53 -7.38 -9.55
CA THR A 83 -11.08 -8.74 -9.49
C THR A 83 -12.59 -8.63 -9.51
N GLN A 84 -13.26 -9.50 -10.27
CA GLN A 84 -14.72 -9.46 -10.44
C GLN A 84 -15.44 -10.61 -9.74
N LYS A 85 -14.73 -11.70 -9.36
CA LYS A 85 -15.33 -12.89 -8.74
C LYS A 85 -14.49 -13.40 -7.59
N PRO A 86 -15.07 -13.79 -6.44
CA PRO A 86 -16.51 -13.83 -6.12
C PRO A 86 -17.13 -12.48 -5.69
N THR A 87 -16.32 -11.42 -5.61
CA THR A 87 -16.73 -10.06 -5.22
C THR A 87 -16.04 -9.04 -6.13
N SER A 88 -16.68 -7.89 -6.36
CA SER A 88 -16.05 -6.80 -7.11
C SER A 88 -15.06 -6.05 -6.22
N GLN A 89 -13.80 -6.02 -6.62
CA GLN A 89 -12.74 -5.32 -5.90
C GLN A 89 -12.23 -4.15 -6.73
N PHE A 90 -12.05 -2.99 -6.10
CA PHE A 90 -11.55 -1.78 -6.76
C PHE A 90 -10.40 -1.17 -5.99
N LYS A 91 -9.38 -0.70 -6.71
CA LYS A 91 -8.30 0.11 -6.16
C LYS A 91 -8.61 1.58 -6.42
N VAL A 92 -9.02 2.31 -5.38
CA VAL A 92 -9.44 3.71 -5.49
C VAL A 92 -8.41 4.66 -4.87
N PRO A 93 -8.13 5.82 -5.48
CA PRO A 93 -7.28 6.83 -4.87
C PRO A 93 -7.99 7.45 -3.66
N VAL A 94 -7.29 7.55 -2.54
CA VAL A 94 -7.76 8.25 -1.34
C VAL A 94 -6.99 9.56 -1.23
N GLY A 95 -7.69 10.66 -1.48
CA GLY A 95 -7.12 12.00 -1.42
C GLY A 95 -7.31 12.71 -0.08
N ALA A 96 -8.20 12.21 0.78
CA ALA A 96 -8.55 12.82 2.06
C ALA A 96 -8.97 11.74 3.07
N PHE A 97 -8.62 11.93 4.35
CA PHE A 97 -9.22 11.18 5.45
C PHE A 97 -10.29 12.01 6.15
N ASP A 98 -11.20 11.34 6.88
CA ASP A 98 -12.30 11.92 7.67
C ASP A 98 -13.28 12.82 6.90
N THR A 99 -13.16 12.82 5.57
CA THR A 99 -13.97 13.62 4.65
C THR A 99 -14.75 12.69 3.73
N PRO A 100 -16.05 12.93 3.50
CA PRO A 100 -16.82 12.15 2.55
C PRO A 100 -16.27 12.28 1.13
N LEU A 101 -15.85 11.16 0.54
CA LEU A 101 -15.47 11.03 -0.86
C LEU A 101 -16.65 10.47 -1.65
N VAL A 102 -17.13 11.25 -2.63
CA VAL A 102 -18.22 10.82 -3.51
C VAL A 102 -17.67 9.91 -4.61
N MET A 103 -18.25 8.73 -4.75
CA MET A 103 -17.91 7.76 -5.79
C MET A 103 -19.19 7.23 -6.42
N ILE A 104 -19.16 6.96 -7.72
CA ILE A 104 -20.30 6.44 -8.47
C ILE A 104 -19.99 5.00 -8.88
N GLY A 105 -20.79 4.04 -8.42
CA GLY A 105 -20.68 2.64 -8.82
C GLY A 105 -21.70 2.31 -9.91
N ASP A 106 -21.23 1.72 -11.00
CA ASP A 106 -22.09 1.15 -12.03
C ASP A 106 -22.39 -0.31 -11.70
N THR A 107 -23.68 -0.64 -11.60
CA THR A 107 -24.14 -2.00 -11.34
C THR A 107 -25.10 -2.50 -12.41
N THR A 108 -24.89 -3.74 -12.84
CA THR A 108 -25.78 -4.48 -13.74
C THR A 108 -26.62 -5.54 -13.01
N ALA A 109 -26.59 -5.56 -11.67
CA ALA A 109 -27.30 -6.54 -10.85
C ALA A 109 -28.82 -6.61 -11.10
N MET A 110 -29.41 -5.53 -11.61
CA MET A 110 -30.84 -5.42 -11.92
C MET A 110 -31.15 -5.63 -13.42
N GLY A 111 -30.19 -6.14 -14.19
CA GLY A 111 -30.32 -6.42 -15.63
C GLY A 111 -30.06 -5.23 -16.55
N ASN A 112 -30.14 -4.00 -16.06
CA ASN A 112 -29.69 -2.78 -16.74
C ASN A 112 -28.55 -2.13 -15.96
N ALA A 113 -27.65 -1.43 -16.65
CA ALA A 113 -26.59 -0.66 -16.02
C ALA A 113 -27.19 0.55 -15.27
N HIS A 114 -26.81 0.70 -14.00
CA HIS A 114 -27.24 1.81 -13.15
C HIS A 114 -26.05 2.42 -12.44
N GLU A 115 -25.84 3.71 -12.66
CA GLU A 115 -24.89 4.53 -11.91
C GLU A 115 -25.53 4.97 -10.58
N ILE A 116 -24.94 4.54 -9.47
CA ILE A 116 -25.41 4.85 -8.12
C ILE A 116 -24.32 5.64 -7.39
N GLU A 117 -24.69 6.79 -6.84
CA GLU A 117 -23.80 7.62 -6.04
C GLU A 117 -23.72 7.13 -4.59
N TYR A 118 -22.50 7.04 -4.09
CA TYR A 118 -22.14 6.65 -2.73
C TYR A 118 -21.16 7.66 -2.14
N SER A 119 -21.25 7.86 -0.83
CA SER A 119 -20.29 8.65 -0.05
C SER A 119 -19.47 7.72 0.84
N PHE A 120 -18.16 7.79 0.72
CA PHE A 120 -17.22 6.98 1.49
C PHE A 120 -16.38 7.83 2.40
N THR A 121 -16.33 7.48 3.68
CA THR A 121 -15.49 8.15 4.67
C THR A 121 -14.42 7.17 5.17
N PHE A 122 -13.16 7.58 5.05
CA PHE A 122 -12.00 6.84 5.53
C PHE A 122 -11.58 7.40 6.88
N ASP A 123 -11.76 6.63 7.96
CA ASP A 123 -11.54 7.10 9.33
C ASP A 123 -10.05 7.03 9.70
N SER A 124 -9.39 8.18 9.81
CA SER A 124 -7.96 8.26 10.12
C SER A 124 -7.63 7.71 11.52
N SER A 125 -8.57 7.75 12.47
CA SER A 125 -8.36 7.26 13.84
C SER A 125 -8.21 5.74 13.90
N THR A 126 -8.74 5.05 12.89
CA THR A 126 -8.66 3.59 12.76
C THR A 126 -7.45 3.11 11.96
N LEU A 127 -6.63 4.06 11.45
CA LEU A 127 -5.48 3.76 10.63
C LEU A 127 -4.45 2.92 11.41
N LYS A 128 -4.14 1.74 10.90
CA LYS A 128 -3.15 0.83 11.48
C LYS A 128 -2.16 0.39 10.43
N LYS A 129 -0.87 0.63 10.67
CA LYS A 129 0.20 0.09 9.81
C LYS A 129 0.17 -1.43 9.92
N THR A 130 0.00 -2.11 8.79
CA THR A 130 0.06 -3.57 8.75
C THR A 130 1.52 -3.98 8.77
N ALA A 131 1.93 -4.74 9.78
CA ALA A 131 3.26 -5.34 9.82
C ALA A 131 3.34 -6.48 8.78
N GLY A 132 3.69 -6.12 7.55
CA GLY A 132 3.97 -7.04 6.43
C GLY A 132 3.89 -6.30 5.09
N ALA A 133 4.93 -6.17 4.26
CA ALA A 133 6.16 -6.94 4.16
C ALA A 133 7.33 -6.09 3.64
N GLU A 134 8.41 -6.03 4.41
CA GLU A 134 9.75 -6.05 3.86
C GLU A 134 10.22 -7.51 3.93
N SER A 135 9.96 -8.25 2.85
CA SER A 135 10.75 -9.40 2.38
C SER A 135 10.04 -10.04 1.18
N ALA A 136 10.51 -9.69 -0.01
CA ALA A 136 10.38 -10.55 -1.17
C ALA A 136 11.81 -10.84 -1.69
N GLN A 137 12.42 -11.91 -1.20
CA GLN A 137 13.16 -12.80 -2.10
C GLN A 137 12.37 -14.10 -2.25
N THR A 138 12.05 -14.33 -3.51
CA THR A 138 11.33 -15.39 -4.21
C THR A 138 11.70 -16.82 -3.80
N GLN A 139 10.71 -17.69 -3.52
CA GLN A 139 10.31 -18.86 -4.34
C GLN A 139 9.32 -19.82 -3.60
N ASN A 140 8.07 -19.82 -4.08
CA ASN A 140 7.00 -20.84 -4.22
C ASN A 140 6.79 -22.05 -3.23
N PRO A 141 5.55 -22.55 -3.05
CA PRO A 141 5.11 -23.37 -1.91
C PRO A 141 5.04 -24.88 -2.20
N GLN A 142 5.09 -25.72 -1.15
CA GLN A 142 4.03 -26.68 -0.78
C GLN A 142 4.40 -27.59 0.41
N THR A 143 3.34 -27.98 1.14
CA THR A 143 3.13 -29.22 1.90
C THR A 143 3.77 -29.44 3.27
N GLY A 144 2.88 -29.59 4.27
CA GLY A 144 2.96 -30.73 5.19
C GLY A 144 3.44 -30.46 6.62
N GLN A 145 2.54 -30.72 7.56
CA GLN A 145 2.78 -31.20 8.94
C GLN A 145 3.61 -30.36 9.93
N ALA A 146 2.92 -30.00 11.01
CA ALA A 146 3.51 -29.82 12.33
C ALA A 146 4.21 -31.10 12.83
N ALA A 147 5.41 -30.96 13.42
CA ALA A 147 5.77 -31.49 14.74
C ALA A 147 7.29 -31.39 15.01
N SER A 148 7.62 -30.80 16.16
CA SER A 148 8.71 -31.15 17.11
C SER A 148 10.11 -31.49 16.59
N GLY A 149 11.14 -30.80 17.12
CA GLY A 149 12.48 -31.37 17.22
C GLY A 149 13.60 -30.35 17.32
N THR A 150 14.23 -30.29 18.48
CA THR A 150 15.50 -29.62 18.80
C THR A 150 16.63 -30.00 17.85
N THR A 151 17.61 -29.13 17.61
CA THR A 151 19.05 -29.47 17.74
C THR A 151 19.96 -28.25 17.55
N ASP A 152 20.85 -28.02 18.52
CA ASP A 152 21.90 -26.99 18.59
C ASP A 152 23.04 -27.19 17.55
N ALA A 153 22.73 -27.71 16.36
CA ALA A 153 23.69 -28.00 15.29
C ALA A 153 23.81 -26.86 14.25
N ASP A 154 22.81 -26.00 14.17
CA ASP A 154 22.75 -24.96 13.13
C ASP A 154 23.53 -23.70 13.51
N THR A 155 23.68 -23.41 14.80
CA THR A 155 24.40 -22.22 15.27
C THR A 155 25.90 -22.31 14.98
N GLU A 156 26.54 -23.48 15.11
CA GLU A 156 27.97 -23.63 14.77
C GLU A 156 28.23 -23.57 13.25
N THR A 157 27.29 -24.05 12.44
CA THR A 157 27.41 -24.01 10.98
C THR A 157 27.31 -22.56 10.49
N ILE A 158 26.35 -21.79 11.03
CA ILE A 158 26.19 -20.36 10.74
C ILE A 158 27.43 -19.58 11.20
N LEU A 159 27.95 -19.84 12.40
CA LEU A 159 29.16 -19.17 12.90
C LEU A 159 30.40 -19.47 12.07
N LYS A 160 30.56 -20.69 11.55
CA LYS A 160 31.67 -21.07 10.65
C LYS A 160 31.64 -20.26 9.36
N TRP A 161 30.49 -20.13 8.70
CA TRP A 161 30.37 -19.36 7.46
C TRP A 161 30.56 -17.85 7.65
N VAL A 162 30.09 -17.29 8.77
CA VAL A 162 30.31 -15.87 9.11
C VAL A 162 31.79 -15.56 9.38
N THR A 163 32.49 -16.48 10.07
CA THR A 163 33.93 -16.32 10.35
C THR A 163 34.77 -16.48 9.08
N ILE A 164 34.44 -17.45 8.23
CA ILE A 164 35.11 -17.66 6.93
C ILE A 164 34.91 -16.44 6.02
N GLY A 165 33.69 -15.88 5.96
CA GLY A 165 33.40 -14.69 5.17
C GLY A 165 34.27 -13.49 5.58
N SER A 166 34.43 -13.25 6.89
CA SER A 166 35.26 -12.16 7.41
C SER A 166 36.75 -12.34 7.08
N LEU A 167 37.25 -13.58 7.08
CA LEU A 167 38.66 -13.90 6.80
C LEU A 167 38.99 -13.71 5.31
N VAL A 168 38.06 -14.05 4.41
CA VAL A 168 38.21 -13.82 2.96
C VAL A 168 38.30 -12.32 2.64
N VAL A 169 37.45 -11.49 3.27
CA VAL A 169 37.47 -10.03 3.09
C VAL A 169 38.81 -9.44 3.59
N ALA A 170 39.33 -9.92 4.72
CA ALA A 170 40.60 -9.47 5.26
C ALA A 170 41.80 -9.81 4.34
N LEU A 171 41.83 -11.00 3.73
CA LEU A 171 42.89 -11.40 2.81
C LEU A 171 42.90 -10.57 1.53
N ILE A 172 41.72 -10.22 1.00
CA ILE A 172 41.59 -9.33 -0.17
C ILE A 172 42.16 -7.95 0.16
N ALA A 173 41.85 -7.39 1.34
CA ALA A 173 42.37 -6.09 1.77
C ALA A 173 43.91 -6.08 1.95
N ILE A 174 44.48 -7.15 2.51
CA ILE A 174 45.94 -7.30 2.66
C ILE A 174 46.61 -7.43 1.28
N GLY A 175 46.03 -8.20 0.37
CA GLY A 175 46.53 -8.34 -1.00
C GLY A 175 46.57 -7.01 -1.77
N ILE A 176 45.52 -6.19 -1.64
CA ILE A 176 45.48 -4.84 -2.22
C ILE A 176 46.59 -3.97 -1.61
N THR A 177 46.75 -4.00 -0.29
CA THR A 177 47.76 -3.18 0.42
C THR A 177 49.19 -3.56 0.03
N ILE A 178 49.50 -4.86 -0.06
CA ILE A 178 50.81 -5.35 -0.52
C ILE A 178 51.02 -5.03 -2.00
N GLY A 179 49.97 -5.12 -2.84
CA GLY A 179 50.01 -4.74 -4.25
C GLY A 179 50.36 -3.27 -4.45
N VAL A 180 49.74 -2.38 -3.68
CA VAL A 180 50.05 -0.94 -3.67
C VAL A 180 51.49 -0.70 -3.19
N LEU A 181 51.93 -1.39 -2.14
CA LEU A 181 53.29 -1.23 -1.60
C LEU A 181 54.38 -1.72 -2.59
N ARG A 182 54.13 -2.84 -3.30
CA ARG A 182 55.03 -3.36 -4.33
C ARG A 182 55.09 -2.47 -5.56
N SER A 183 53.97 -1.84 -5.92
CA SER A 183 53.90 -0.83 -6.99
C SER A 183 54.68 0.44 -6.61
N TYR A 184 54.64 0.85 -5.34
CA TYR A 184 55.42 1.97 -4.82
C TYR A 184 56.94 1.71 -4.85
N ARG A 185 57.39 0.48 -4.53
CA ARG A 185 58.83 0.13 -4.50
C ARG A 185 59.47 0.02 -5.88
N LYS A 186 58.71 -0.16 -6.97
CA LYS A 186 59.24 -0.24 -8.34
C LYS A 186 59.43 1.14 -9.00
N ARG A 187 59.00 2.23 -8.35
CA ARG A 187 59.13 3.61 -8.84
C ARG A 187 60.28 4.40 -8.17
N ARG A 188 61.06 3.78 -7.29
CA ARG A 188 62.39 4.24 -6.88
C ARG A 188 63.43 3.28 -7.42
#